data_AF-A0A8T2DLT2-F1
#
_entry.id   AF-A0A8T2DLT2-F1
#
_cell.length_a   1.000
_cell.length_b   1.000
_cell.length_c   1.000
_cell.angle_alpha   90.00
_cell.angle_beta   90.00
_cell.angle_gamma   90.00
#
_symmetry.space_group_name_H-M   'P 1'
#
loop_
_entity.id
_entity.type
_entity.pdbx_description
1 polymer ?
#
loop_
_entity_poly.entity_id
_entity_poly.type
_entity_poly.pdbx_seq_one_letter_code
_entity_poly.pdbx_strand_id
1 'polypeptide(L)'
;MSGVWVFKNGVIRLVENPNQSGSDTQNRRKVMVYLPTGEVVSSYSTLEQILQSLGWERYFGGGDTDLLQFHKRSSIDLISLPRDFTKFNSVYMYDIVVKNPNYFHVRDSH
;
A
#
# COMPACT_ATOMS: atom_id res chain seq x y z
N MET A 1 17.90 3.42 -3.26
CA MET A 1 17.67 2.88 -4.61
C MET A 1 19.02 2.75 -5.30
N SER A 2 19.71 1.62 -5.12
CA SER A 2 21.01 1.37 -5.76
C SER A 2 21.05 -0.10 -6.20
N GLY A 3 20.91 -0.33 -7.50
CA GLY A 3 21.03 -1.64 -8.13
C GLY A 3 21.21 -1.43 -9.63
N VAL A 4 21.99 -2.30 -10.27
CA VAL A 4 22.21 -2.21 -11.72
C VAL A 4 21.19 -3.14 -12.38
N TRP A 5 20.39 -2.58 -13.28
CA TRP A 5 19.54 -3.37 -14.15
C TRP A 5 20.41 -4.08 -15.19
N VAL A 6 20.40 -5.41 -15.17
CA VAL A 6 21.18 -6.23 -16.10
C VAL A 6 20.24 -6.95 -17.03
N PHE A 7 20.50 -6.83 -18.33
CA PHE A 7 19.83 -7.61 -19.36
C PHE A 7 20.64 -8.86 -19.67
N LYS A 8 20.06 -10.04 -19.45
CA LYS A 8 20.70 -11.32 -19.78
C LYS A 8 19.68 -12.28 -20.36
N ASN A 9 19.96 -12.79 -21.56
CA ASN A 9 19.14 -13.77 -22.26
C ASN A 9 17.67 -13.35 -22.46
N GLY A 10 17.43 -12.08 -22.84
CA GLY A 10 16.06 -11.60 -23.09
C GLY A 10 15.31 -11.14 -21.84
N VAL A 11 15.87 -11.34 -20.64
CA VAL A 11 15.21 -11.00 -19.38
C VAL A 11 15.98 -9.88 -18.67
N ILE A 12 15.27 -8.84 -18.26
CA ILE A 12 15.79 -7.78 -17.38
C ILE A 12 15.70 -8.27 -15.94
N ARG A 13 16.83 -8.28 -15.22
CA ARG A 13 16.89 -8.58 -13.79
C ARG A 13 17.60 -7.45 -13.06
N LEU A 14 17.07 -7.04 -11.92
CA LEU A 14 17.77 -6.12 -11.02
C LEU A 14 18.80 -6.91 -10.22
N VAL A 15 20.08 -6.55 -10.35
CA VAL A 15 21.16 -7.13 -9.53
C VAL A 15 21.48 -6.13 -8.42
N GLU A 16 21.28 -6.58 -7.18
CA GLU A 16 21.56 -5.79 -5.98
C GLU A 16 23.04 -5.96 -5.57
N ASN A 17 23.68 -4.87 -5.14
CA ASN A 17 25.11 -4.87 -4.82
C ASN A 17 25.40 -5.60 -3.48
N PRO A 18 26.32 -6.58 -3.44
CA PRO A 18 26.59 -7.36 -2.22
C PRO A 18 27.24 -6.55 -1.08
N ASN A 19 27.88 -5.41 -1.38
CA ASN A 19 28.51 -4.53 -0.39
C ASN A 19 27.52 -3.61 0.34
N GLN A 20 26.22 -3.71 0.01
CA GLN A 20 25.16 -3.29 0.90
C GLN A 20 24.46 -4.58 1.29
N SER A 21 24.86 -5.13 2.44
CA SER A 21 24.01 -6.05 3.19
C SER A 21 22.62 -5.42 3.30
N GLY A 22 21.71 -5.82 2.42
CA GLY A 22 20.35 -5.29 2.25
C GLY A 22 19.41 -5.63 3.40
N SER A 23 19.93 -5.59 4.63
CA SER A 23 19.20 -5.82 5.88
C SER A 23 18.65 -4.53 6.48
N ASP A 24 19.04 -3.35 6.00
CA ASP A 24 18.68 -2.07 6.65
C ASP A 24 17.49 -1.33 6.00
N THR A 25 17.06 -1.72 4.80
CA THR A 25 15.85 -1.17 4.17
C THR A 25 14.68 -2.15 4.14
N GLN A 26 14.91 -3.44 4.39
CA GLN A 26 13.87 -4.46 4.46
C GLN A 26 13.24 -4.60 5.86
N ASN A 27 13.80 -3.96 6.90
CA ASN A 27 13.45 -4.25 8.29
C ASN A 27 12.78 -3.10 9.07
N ARG A 28 12.56 -1.93 8.44
CA ARG A 28 11.67 -0.93 9.03
C ARG A 28 10.27 -1.15 8.51
N ARG A 29 9.45 -1.81 9.32
CA ARG A 29 8.04 -2.09 9.01
C ARG A 29 7.36 -0.76 8.73
N LYS A 30 6.86 -0.56 7.51
CA LYS A 30 6.11 0.65 7.19
C LYS A 30 4.75 0.62 7.87
N VAL A 31 4.31 1.77 8.36
CA VAL A 31 2.98 1.97 8.96
C VAL A 31 2.27 3.09 8.24
N MET A 32 0.96 2.93 8.04
CA MET A 32 0.09 3.96 7.49
C MET A 32 -0.61 4.70 8.63
N VAL A 33 -0.50 6.02 8.65
CA VAL A 33 -1.04 6.90 9.68
C VAL A 33 -2.18 7.72 9.12
N TYR A 34 -3.31 7.77 9.83
CA TYR A 34 -4.42 8.67 9.53
C TYR A 34 -4.13 10.04 10.15
N LEU A 35 -3.95 11.06 9.31
CA LEU A 35 -3.44 12.37 9.73
C LEU A 35 -4.35 13.11 10.71
N PRO A 36 -5.69 13.09 10.58
CA PRO A 36 -6.57 13.81 11.49
C PRO A 36 -6.50 13.34 12.96
N THR A 37 -6.21 12.06 13.21
CA THR A 37 -6.06 11.54 14.60
C THR A 37 -4.60 11.25 14.98
N GLY A 38 -3.70 11.15 14.00
CA GLY A 38 -2.31 10.73 14.21
C GLY A 38 -2.16 9.23 14.48
N GLU A 39 -3.24 8.45 14.40
CA GLU A 39 -3.24 7.03 14.73
C GLU A 39 -2.78 6.14 13.57
N VAL A 40 -2.16 5.02 13.90
CA VAL A 40 -1.78 3.99 12.93
C VAL A 40 -3.01 3.19 12.52
N VAL A 41 -3.20 3.02 11.22
CA VAL A 41 -4.23 2.14 10.67
C VAL A 41 -3.76 0.69 10.81
N SER A 42 -4.38 -0.04 11.72
CA SER A 42 -3.98 -1.39 12.13
C SER A 42 -4.95 -2.50 11.72
N SER A 43 -6.07 -2.16 11.08
CA SER A 43 -7.07 -3.14 10.61
C SER A 43 -7.86 -2.62 9.41
N TYR A 44 -8.47 -3.54 8.65
CA TYR A 44 -9.40 -3.16 7.58
C TYR A 44 -10.69 -2.53 8.08
N SER A 45 -11.17 -2.87 9.27
CA SER A 45 -12.37 -2.25 9.85
C SER A 45 -12.14 -0.75 10.05
N THR A 46 -11.00 -0.37 10.65
CA THR A 46 -10.62 1.03 10.84
C THR A 46 -10.39 1.73 9.50
N LEU A 47 -9.67 1.09 8.57
CA LEU A 47 -9.43 1.66 7.24
C LEU A 47 -10.72 1.91 6.48
N GLU A 48 -11.65 0.95 6.49
CA GLU A 48 -12.93 1.05 5.81
C GLU A 48 -13.78 2.19 6.37
N GLN A 49 -13.87 2.35 7.69
CA GLN A 49 -14.60 3.46 8.30
C GLN A 49 -14.04 4.83 7.86
N ILE A 50 -12.71 4.95 7.82
CA ILE A 50 -12.07 6.18 7.36
C ILE A 50 -12.37 6.40 5.86
N LEU A 51 -12.12 5.40 5.01
CA LEU A 51 -12.38 5.49 3.58
C LEU A 51 -13.86 5.83 3.28
N GLN A 52 -14.81 5.24 4.00
CA GLN A 52 -16.24 5.57 3.89
C GLN A 52 -16.52 7.03 4.25
N SER A 53 -15.93 7.55 5.33
CA SER A 53 -16.08 8.98 5.69
C SER A 53 -15.48 9.92 4.64
N LEU A 54 -14.50 9.44 3.87
CA LEU A 54 -13.93 10.15 2.74
C LEU A 54 -14.74 9.94 1.44
N GLY A 55 -15.81 9.14 1.43
CA GLY A 55 -16.65 8.90 0.25
C GLY A 55 -16.22 7.76 -0.66
N TRP A 56 -15.40 6.82 -0.15
CA TRP A 56 -15.12 5.55 -0.80
C TRP A 56 -16.17 4.50 -0.42
N GLU A 57 -16.52 3.63 -1.35
CA GLU A 57 -17.55 2.62 -1.15
C GLU A 57 -17.05 1.24 -1.57
N ARG A 58 -17.52 0.20 -0.88
CA ARG A 58 -17.22 -1.19 -1.23
C ARG A 58 -17.58 -1.47 -2.68
N TYR A 59 -16.61 -1.99 -3.42
CA TYR A 59 -16.80 -2.40 -4.80
C TYR A 59 -16.84 -3.92 -4.89
N PHE A 60 -17.97 -4.46 -5.37
CA PHE A 60 -18.20 -5.90 -5.52
C PHE A 60 -18.19 -6.37 -6.99
N GLY A 61 -17.94 -5.48 -7.94
CA GLY A 61 -18.06 -5.78 -9.38
C GLY A 61 -16.89 -6.57 -9.97
N GLY A 62 -15.79 -6.75 -9.23
CA GLY A 62 -14.56 -7.32 -9.75
C GLY A 62 -14.55 -8.86 -9.93
N GLY A 63 -15.53 -9.58 -9.39
CA GLY A 63 -15.61 -11.06 -9.45
C GLY A 63 -14.52 -11.81 -8.67
N ASP A 64 -13.43 -11.13 -8.30
CA ASP A 64 -12.33 -11.66 -7.50
C ASP A 64 -12.70 -11.65 -6.00
N THR A 65 -12.93 -12.83 -5.45
CA THR A 65 -13.30 -13.01 -4.05
C THR A 65 -12.12 -12.85 -3.09
N ASP A 66 -10.89 -12.78 -3.60
CA ASP A 66 -9.67 -12.70 -2.81
C ASP A 66 -9.22 -11.25 -2.56
N LEU A 67 -9.89 -10.30 -3.22
CA LEU A 67 -9.62 -8.88 -3.09
C LEU A 67 -10.70 -8.16 -2.29
N LEU A 68 -10.24 -7.09 -1.67
CA LEU A 68 -11.00 -6.17 -0.88
C LEU A 68 -10.94 -4.80 -1.56
N GLN A 69 -11.96 -4.47 -2.34
CA GLN A 69 -11.93 -3.31 -3.23
C GLN A 69 -12.83 -2.17 -2.76
N PHE A 70 -12.41 -0.95 -3.09
CA PHE A 70 -13.17 0.27 -2.87
C PHE A 70 -13.13 1.16 -4.10
N HIS A 71 -14.27 1.72 -4.49
CA HIS A 71 -14.36 2.72 -5.54
C HIS A 71 -14.70 4.09 -4.95
N LYS A 72 -14.24 5.15 -5.60
CA LYS A 72 -14.53 6.52 -5.18
C LYS A 72 -15.67 7.08 -6.01
N ARG A 73 -16.82 7.38 -5.40
CA ARG A 73 -18.03 7.82 -6.13
C ARG A 73 -17.81 9.04 -7.04
N SER A 74 -16.88 9.93 -6.67
CA SER A 74 -16.60 11.17 -7.38
C SER A 74 -15.51 11.05 -8.47
N SER A 75 -14.97 9.87 -8.73
CA SER A 75 -13.86 9.68 -9.66
C SER A 75 -13.82 8.26 -10.23
N ILE A 76 -12.86 7.96 -11.10
CA ILE A 76 -12.62 6.60 -11.62
C ILE A 76 -11.67 5.79 -10.72
N ASP A 77 -11.27 6.33 -9.56
CA ASP A 77 -10.27 5.69 -8.73
C ASP A 77 -10.78 4.41 -8.05
N LEU A 78 -9.90 3.41 -7.99
CA LEU A 78 -10.12 2.11 -7.37
C LEU A 78 -8.95 1.79 -6.43
N ILE A 79 -9.25 1.41 -5.20
CA ILE A 79 -8.29 0.83 -4.25
C ILE A 79 -8.54 -0.67 -4.21
N SER A 80 -7.49 -1.47 -4.43
CA SER A 80 -7.54 -2.94 -4.38
C SER A 80 -6.59 -3.46 -3.32
N LEU A 81 -7.13 -4.09 -2.27
CA LEU A 81 -6.38 -4.60 -1.13
C LEU A 81 -6.49 -6.12 -1.05
N PRO A 82 -5.50 -6.83 -0.47
CA PRO A 82 -5.66 -8.25 -0.18
C PRO A 82 -6.74 -8.43 0.89
N ARG A 83 -7.56 -9.48 0.82
CA ARG A 83 -8.59 -9.71 1.85
C ARG A 83 -8.03 -9.97 3.25
N ASP A 84 -6.84 -10.55 3.30
CA ASP A 84 -6.09 -10.79 4.53
C ASP A 84 -5.19 -9.59 4.86
N PHE A 85 -5.41 -8.97 6.02
CA PHE A 85 -4.65 -7.80 6.48
C PHE A 85 -3.17 -8.13 6.74
N THR A 86 -2.81 -9.38 7.01
CA THR A 86 -1.39 -9.76 7.19
C THR A 86 -0.57 -9.56 5.90
N LYS A 87 -1.24 -9.54 4.74
CA LYS A 87 -0.64 -9.29 3.43
C LYS A 87 -0.61 -7.79 3.06
N PHE A 88 -1.18 -6.93 3.90
CA PHE A 88 -1.21 -5.48 3.68
C PHE A 88 0.18 -4.87 3.91
N ASN A 89 0.91 -4.69 2.81
CA ASN A 89 2.26 -4.12 2.78
C ASN A 89 2.28 -2.67 2.25
N SER A 90 3.48 -2.09 2.16
CA SER A 90 3.68 -0.69 1.76
C SER A 90 3.19 -0.35 0.37
N VAL A 91 3.12 -1.30 -0.58
CA VAL A 91 2.59 -1.05 -1.93
C VAL A 91 1.14 -0.61 -1.85
N TYR A 92 0.33 -1.32 -1.07
CA TYR A 92 -1.07 -0.97 -0.86
C TYR A 92 -1.23 0.32 -0.03
N MET A 93 -0.34 0.55 0.94
CA MET A 93 -0.36 1.79 1.72
C MET A 93 -0.12 3.02 0.83
N TYR A 94 0.88 2.98 -0.05
CA TYR A 94 1.18 4.09 -0.94
C TYR A 94 0.09 4.31 -1.99
N ASP A 95 -0.58 3.25 -2.45
CA ASP A 95 -1.73 3.38 -3.34
C ASP A 95 -2.86 4.22 -2.69
N ILE A 96 -3.16 3.95 -1.41
CA ILE A 96 -4.14 4.72 -0.64
C ILE A 96 -3.67 6.17 -0.45
N VAL A 97 -2.39 6.40 -0.13
CA VAL A 97 -1.83 7.75 0.06
C VAL A 97 -1.92 8.57 -1.23
N VAL A 98 -1.54 8.01 -2.38
CA VAL A 98 -1.62 8.73 -3.66
C VAL A 98 -3.05 9.18 -3.97
N LYS A 99 -4.04 8.36 -3.62
CA LYS A 99 -5.47 8.65 -3.82
C LYS A 99 -6.09 9.54 -2.74
N ASN A 100 -5.44 9.67 -1.58
CA ASN A 100 -5.94 10.43 -0.43
C ASN A 100 -4.79 11.20 0.27
N PRO A 101 -4.03 12.04 -0.44
CA PRO A 101 -2.73 12.54 0.02
C PRO A 101 -2.81 13.44 1.26
N ASN A 102 -3.95 14.10 1.47
CA ASN A 102 -4.17 14.98 2.62
C ASN A 102 -4.62 14.25 3.90
N TYR A 103 -4.87 12.94 3.82
CA TYR A 103 -5.46 12.17 4.92
C TYR A 103 -4.55 11.06 5.44
N PHE A 104 -3.60 10.58 4.64
CA PHE A 104 -2.73 9.47 5.03
C PHE A 104 -1.27 9.77 4.75
N HIS A 105 -0.39 9.29 5.63
CA HIS A 105 1.05 9.20 5.38
C HIS A 105 1.56 7.80 5.69
N VAL A 106 2.62 7.38 5.00
CA VAL A 106 3.40 6.19 5.35
C VAL A 106 4.66 6.62 6.10
N ARG A 107 4.93 6.00 7.24
CA ARG A 107 6.11 6.23 8.07
C ARG A 107 6.84 4.91 8.36
N ASP A 108 8.10 5.00 8.78
CA ASP A 108 8.80 3.87 9.37
C ASP A 108 8.22 3.60 10.77
N SER A 109 7.97 2.32 11.11
CA SER A 109 7.71 1.93 12.49
C SER A 109 8.97 2.22 13.31
N HIS A 110 8.79 2.87 14.45
CA HIS A 110 9.82 2.89 15.50
C HIS A 110 9.93 1.53 16.18
#